data_AF-A0A9R1X3U1-F1
#
_entry.id   AF-A0A9R1X3U1-F1
#
_cell.length_a   1.000
_cell.length_b   1.000
_cell.length_c   1.000
_cell.angle_alpha   90.00
_cell.angle_beta   90.00
_cell.angle_gamma   90.00
#
_symmetry.space_group_name_H-M   'P 1'
#
loop_
_entity.id
_entity.type
_entity.pdbx_description
1 polymer ?
#
loop_
_entity_poly.entity_id
_entity_poly.type
_entity_poly.pdbx_seq_one_letter_code
_entity_poly.pdbx_strand_id
1 'polypeptide(L)'
;MRIHSSIWNAEEWATKGGRVKTDWSRAPFTAAYRNFNADACIWSSLKGSSCPSNSTKRPWFREKLNTAAVRKLKWAQKYHRVYNYCSDKWRFPEGPGLEYLRANVTKADKWRFPEGPGLESLLGGLPVPNLLTRNVARHVCAD
;
A
#
# COMPACT_ATOMS: atom_id res chain seq x y z
N MET A 1 9.33 -2.38 14.69
CA MET A 1 7.99 -1.84 14.38
C MET A 1 7.11 -1.96 15.61
N ARG A 2 6.06 -1.14 15.73
CA ARG A 2 5.05 -1.20 16.80
C ARG A 2 3.66 -1.18 16.16
N ILE A 3 2.67 -1.74 16.85
CA ILE A 3 1.27 -1.70 16.41
C ILE A 3 0.64 -0.43 16.98
N HIS A 4 -0.04 0.33 16.11
CA HIS A 4 -0.72 1.57 16.47
C HIS A 4 -2.16 1.52 15.98
N SER A 5 -3.07 2.14 16.72
CA SER A 5 -4.44 2.39 16.29
C SER A 5 -4.85 3.78 16.77
N SER A 6 -5.51 4.55 15.90
CA SER A 6 -5.98 5.90 16.19
C SER A 6 -7.24 6.22 15.39
N ILE A 7 -8.09 7.05 15.97
CA ILE A 7 -9.15 7.77 15.27
C ILE A 7 -8.78 9.26 15.33
N TRP A 8 -8.75 9.93 14.18
CA TRP A 8 -8.30 11.32 14.09
C TRP A 8 -8.93 12.02 12.89
N ASN A 9 -8.98 13.36 12.91
CA ASN A 9 -9.53 14.16 11.83
C ASN A 9 -8.51 14.37 10.70
N ALA A 10 -8.87 13.95 9.49
CA ALA A 10 -8.02 14.05 8.29
C ALA A 10 -8.76 14.72 7.11
N GLU A 11 -9.61 15.70 7.41
CA GLU A 11 -10.48 16.39 6.44
C GLU A 11 -9.76 17.09 5.28
N GLU A 12 -8.44 17.28 5.36
CA GLU A 12 -7.62 17.80 4.27
C GLU A 12 -7.53 16.84 3.08
N TRP A 13 -7.71 15.53 3.30
CA TRP A 13 -7.53 14.53 2.24
C TRP A 13 -8.46 13.31 2.31
N ALA A 14 -9.01 12.95 3.48
CA ALA A 14 -9.66 11.66 3.70
C ALA A 14 -10.93 11.41 2.86
N THR A 15 -11.79 12.42 2.69
CA THR A 15 -13.08 12.24 2.00
C THR A 15 -13.14 13.06 0.72
N LYS A 16 -13.32 12.37 -0.42
CA LYS A 16 -13.29 12.95 -1.78
C LYS A 16 -12.04 13.83 -2.03
N GLY A 17 -10.88 13.39 -1.54
CA GLY A 17 -9.63 14.15 -1.64
C GLY A 17 -9.67 15.47 -0.87
N GLY A 18 -10.39 15.53 0.26
CA GLY A 18 -10.51 16.71 1.11
C GLY A 18 -11.65 17.67 0.77
N ARG A 19 -12.46 17.34 -0.24
CA ARG A 19 -13.62 18.17 -0.67
C ARG A 19 -14.80 18.10 0.29
N VAL A 20 -14.89 17.04 1.10
CA VAL A 20 -15.94 16.89 2.12
C VAL A 20 -15.27 16.98 3.48
N LYS A 21 -15.71 17.95 4.29
CA LYS A 21 -15.18 18.23 5.63
C LYS A 21 -15.95 17.49 6.72
N THR A 22 -15.33 17.37 7.88
CA THR A 22 -15.95 16.71 9.03
C THR A 22 -17.08 17.57 9.58
N ASP A 23 -18.28 16.98 9.67
CA ASP A 23 -19.42 17.62 10.32
C ASP A 23 -19.37 17.35 11.83
N TRP A 24 -18.79 18.29 12.57
CA TRP A 24 -18.61 18.19 14.02
C TRP A 24 -19.92 18.17 14.82
N SER A 25 -21.05 18.56 14.23
CA SER A 25 -22.36 18.43 14.87
C SER A 25 -22.76 16.96 15.11
N ARG A 26 -22.12 16.02 14.40
CA ARG A 26 -22.35 14.57 14.51
C ARG A 26 -21.42 13.87 15.50
N ALA A 27 -20.63 14.62 16.25
CA ALA A 27 -19.81 14.06 17.31
C ALA A 27 -20.69 13.46 18.43
N PRO A 28 -20.21 12.41 19.14
CA PRO A 28 -18.86 11.83 19.07
C PRO A 28 -18.67 10.80 17.95
N PHE A 29 -17.47 10.77 17.38
CA PHE A 29 -17.05 9.72 16.45
C PHE A 29 -16.40 8.57 17.24
N THR A 30 -17.01 7.39 17.25
CA THR A 30 -16.56 6.25 18.07
C THR A 30 -16.07 5.10 17.20
N ALA A 31 -14.85 4.61 17.47
CA ALA A 31 -14.33 3.36 16.93
C ALA A 31 -14.18 2.33 18.06
N ALA A 32 -14.77 1.14 17.89
CA ALA A 32 -14.69 0.06 18.86
C ALA A 32 -13.77 -1.05 18.36
N TYR A 33 -12.87 -1.52 19.23
CA TYR A 33 -11.92 -2.59 18.96
C TYR A 33 -12.10 -3.72 19.96
N ARG A 34 -11.95 -4.96 19.51
CA ARG A 34 -12.06 -6.16 20.35
C ARG A 34 -11.11 -7.24 19.86
N ASN A 35 -10.85 -8.24 20.71
CA ASN A 35 -10.06 -9.42 20.38
C ASN A 35 -8.63 -9.11 19.90
N PHE A 36 -7.92 -8.24 20.64
CA PHE A 36 -6.51 -7.96 20.35
C PHE A 36 -5.66 -9.22 20.54
N ASN A 37 -5.12 -9.74 19.44
CA ASN A 37 -4.22 -10.88 19.43
C ASN A 37 -3.03 -10.56 18.53
N ALA A 38 -1.82 -10.81 19.02
CA ALA A 38 -0.58 -10.53 18.30
C ALA A 38 0.35 -11.74 18.36
N ASP A 39 0.40 -12.50 17.26
CA ASP A 39 1.44 -13.49 17.01
C ASP A 39 2.58 -12.79 16.23
N ALA A 40 3.65 -12.43 16.95
CA ALA A 40 4.72 -11.61 16.39
C ALA A 40 6.12 -11.99 16.91
N CYS A 41 7.14 -11.55 16.17
CA CYS A 41 8.54 -11.60 16.56
C CYS A 41 8.92 -10.31 17.27
N ILE A 42 9.15 -10.39 18.59
CA ILE A 42 9.46 -9.24 19.43
C ILE A 42 10.96 -8.95 19.31
N TRP A 43 11.29 -7.71 18.98
CA TRP A 43 12.67 -7.24 18.96
C TRP A 43 13.02 -6.59 20.30
N SER A 44 14.19 -6.91 20.86
CA SER A 44 14.76 -6.24 22.02
C SER A 44 16.21 -5.85 21.74
N SER A 45 16.66 -4.73 22.31
CA SER A 45 18.04 -4.25 22.15
C SER A 45 19.09 -5.21 22.72
N LEU A 46 18.74 -5.96 23.77
CA LEU A 46 19.65 -6.87 24.47
C LEU A 46 19.72 -8.27 23.86
N LYS A 47 18.63 -8.76 23.26
CA LYS A 47 18.53 -10.16 22.77
C LYS A 47 18.27 -10.28 21.27
N GLY A 48 18.13 -9.17 20.56
CA GLY A 48 17.75 -9.15 19.15
C GLY A 48 16.31 -9.62 18.93
N SER A 49 16.07 -10.26 17.78
CA SER A 49 14.76 -10.79 17.39
C SER A 49 14.43 -12.06 18.17
N SER A 50 13.22 -12.16 18.72
CA SER A 50 12.71 -13.39 19.35
C SER A 50 12.44 -14.53 18.34
N CYS A 51 12.60 -14.27 17.05
CA CYS A 51 12.43 -15.27 15.99
C CYS A 51 13.74 -15.47 15.23
N PRO A 52 14.21 -16.73 15.12
CA PRO A 52 15.31 -17.06 14.21
C PRO A 52 14.82 -17.04 12.75
N SER A 53 15.71 -16.69 11.82
CA SER A 53 15.40 -16.53 10.38
C SER A 53 14.81 -17.78 9.71
N ASN A 54 14.98 -18.97 10.31
CA ASN A 54 14.46 -20.25 9.84
C ASN A 54 13.48 -20.92 10.82
N SER A 55 12.77 -20.13 11.63
CA SER A 55 11.80 -20.65 12.60
C SER A 55 10.75 -21.52 11.91
N THR A 56 10.74 -22.82 12.22
CA THR A 56 9.68 -23.77 11.81
C THR A 56 8.49 -23.75 12.78
N LYS A 57 8.65 -23.08 13.94
CA LYS A 57 7.64 -23.02 15.00
C LYS A 57 6.49 -22.05 14.69
N ARG A 58 6.62 -21.22 13.66
CA ARG A 58 5.63 -20.20 13.27
C ARG A 58 5.24 -20.37 11.79
N PRO A 59 4.15 -21.09 11.49
CA PRO A 59 3.75 -21.41 10.12
C PRO A 59 3.55 -20.18 9.23
N TRP A 60 3.02 -19.09 9.79
CA TRP A 60 2.77 -17.83 9.07
C TRP A 60 4.04 -17.20 8.47
N PHE A 61 5.23 -17.53 8.98
CA PHE A 61 6.50 -16.99 8.47
C PHE A 61 6.87 -17.54 7.08
N ARG A 62 6.29 -18.68 6.70
CA ARG A 62 6.53 -19.37 5.42
C ARG A 62 5.26 -19.51 4.57
N GLU A 63 4.16 -18.94 5.03
CA GLU A 63 2.87 -19.08 4.36
C GLU A 63 2.91 -18.39 3.00
N LYS A 64 2.36 -19.07 1.99
CA LYS A 64 2.15 -18.53 0.64
C LYS A 64 0.67 -18.56 0.36
N LEU A 65 0.18 -17.57 -0.38
CA LEU A 65 -1.20 -17.59 -0.84
C LEU A 65 -1.42 -18.82 -1.73
N ASN A 66 -2.44 -19.61 -1.39
CA ASN A 66 -2.90 -20.69 -2.25
C ASN A 66 -3.73 -20.13 -3.43
N THR A 67 -4.04 -20.97 -4.41
CA THR A 67 -4.78 -20.58 -5.62
C THR A 67 -6.14 -19.94 -5.32
N ALA A 68 -6.83 -20.39 -4.27
CA ALA A 68 -8.11 -19.82 -3.87
C ALA A 68 -7.97 -18.41 -3.28
N ALA A 69 -6.96 -18.20 -2.43
CA ALA A 69 -6.63 -16.90 -1.86
C ALA A 69 -6.22 -15.89 -2.94
N VAL A 70 -5.40 -16.32 -3.91
CA VAL A 70 -5.03 -15.48 -5.08
C VAL A 70 -6.28 -15.08 -5.88
N ARG A 71 -7.20 -16.02 -6.14
CA ARG A 71 -8.44 -15.71 -6.87
C ARG A 71 -9.30 -14.69 -6.11
N LYS A 72 -9.40 -14.82 -4.79
CA LYS A 72 -10.13 -13.88 -3.94
C LYS A 72 -9.48 -12.50 -3.93
N LEU A 73 -8.15 -12.43 -3.87
CA LEU A 73 -7.40 -11.18 -3.99
C LEU A 73 -7.69 -10.50 -5.33
N LYS A 74 -7.61 -11.24 -6.45
CA LYS A 74 -7.91 -10.71 -7.79
C LYS A 74 -9.35 -10.22 -7.92
N TRP A 75 -10.31 -10.93 -7.34
CA TRP A 75 -11.70 -10.48 -7.31
C TRP A 75 -11.85 -9.16 -6.53
N ALA A 76 -11.26 -9.06 -5.33
CA ALA A 76 -11.29 -7.83 -4.53
C ALA A 76 -10.62 -6.66 -5.25
N GLN A 77 -9.48 -6.90 -5.89
CA GLN A 77 -8.78 -5.91 -6.71
C GLN A 77 -9.59 -5.49 -7.94
N LYS A 78 -10.30 -6.42 -8.59
CA LYS A 78 -11.09 -6.13 -9.80
C LYS A 78 -12.35 -5.32 -9.49
N TYR A 79 -13.04 -5.64 -8.39
CA TYR A 79 -14.37 -5.07 -8.12
C TYR A 79 -14.39 -4.00 -7.04
N HIS A 80 -13.37 -3.92 -6.17
CA HIS A 80 -13.37 -3.02 -5.01
C HIS A 80 -12.15 -2.11 -4.90
N ARG A 81 -11.18 -2.18 -5.82
CA ARG A 81 -10.02 -1.27 -5.83
C ARG A 81 -10.36 0.03 -6.55
N VAL A 82 -10.40 1.12 -5.79
CA VAL A 82 -10.70 2.47 -6.30
C VAL A 82 -9.45 3.29 -6.66
N TYR A 83 -8.27 2.88 -6.18
CA TYR A 83 -7.00 3.54 -6.47
C TYR A 83 -5.86 2.51 -6.47
N ASN A 84 -4.90 2.68 -7.37
CA ASN A 84 -3.68 1.87 -7.43
C ASN A 84 -2.49 2.76 -7.82
N TYR A 85 -1.54 2.92 -6.89
CA TYR A 85 -0.37 3.77 -7.11
C TYR A 85 0.54 3.26 -8.22
N CYS A 86 0.57 1.94 -8.46
CA CYS A 86 1.42 1.33 -9.49
C CYS A 86 1.02 1.73 -10.91
N SER A 87 -0.26 2.02 -11.12
CA SER A 87 -0.81 2.48 -12.41
C SER A 87 -0.96 4.01 -12.49
N ASP A 88 -0.59 4.74 -11.43
CA ASP A 88 -0.70 6.19 -11.35
C ASP A 88 0.50 6.84 -12.04
N LYS A 89 0.43 6.95 -13.37
CA LYS A 89 1.48 7.54 -14.21
C LYS A 89 1.67 9.04 -13.97
N TRP A 90 0.66 9.73 -13.45
CA TRP A 90 0.79 11.15 -13.14
C TRP A 90 1.69 11.34 -11.92
N ARG A 91 1.51 10.50 -10.90
CA ARG A 91 2.33 10.52 -9.70
C ARG A 91 3.70 9.86 -9.89
N PHE A 92 3.77 8.81 -10.72
CA PHE A 92 4.99 8.06 -11.01
C PHE A 92 5.21 7.92 -12.53
N PRO A 93 5.69 8.97 -13.21
CA PRO A 93 5.88 8.96 -14.67
C PRO A 93 6.91 7.93 -15.15
N GLU A 94 7.98 7.74 -14.38
CA GLU A 94 9.04 6.75 -14.62
C GLU A 94 8.64 5.32 -14.19
N GLY A 95 7.39 5.16 -13.73
CA GLY A 95 6.88 3.95 -13.12
C GLY A 95 7.05 3.94 -11.59
N PRO A 96 6.26 3.09 -10.89
CA PRO A 96 6.50 2.81 -9.48
C PRO A 96 7.89 2.17 -9.30
N GLY A 97 8.34 2.03 -8.06
CA GLY A 97 9.68 1.53 -7.76
C GLY A 97 10.01 0.16 -8.39
N LEU A 98 11.28 -0.23 -8.30
CA LEU A 98 11.84 -1.46 -8.90
C LEU A 98 11.09 -2.75 -8.53
N GLU A 99 10.21 -2.74 -7.52
CA GLU A 99 9.34 -3.86 -7.19
C GLU A 99 8.35 -4.22 -8.30
N TYR A 100 7.85 -3.24 -9.08
CA TYR A 100 6.85 -3.48 -10.13
C TYR A 100 7.42 -4.30 -11.28
N LEU A 101 8.70 -4.10 -11.59
CA LEU A 101 9.38 -4.86 -12.64
C LEU A 101 9.52 -6.33 -12.24
N ARG A 102 9.73 -6.65 -10.95
CA ARG A 102 9.89 -8.04 -10.47
C ARG A 102 8.64 -8.92 -10.63
N ALA A 103 7.44 -8.34 -10.70
CA ALA A 103 6.21 -9.11 -10.97
C ALA A 103 6.08 -9.55 -12.45
N ASN A 104 6.81 -8.91 -13.37
CA ASN A 104 6.74 -9.16 -14.81
C ASN A 104 8.05 -9.71 -15.44
N VAL A 105 9.08 -9.99 -14.64
CA VAL A 105 10.41 -10.43 -15.11
C VAL A 105 10.41 -11.79 -15.81
N THR A 106 9.33 -12.59 -15.79
CA THR A 106 9.29 -13.82 -16.61
C THR A 106 9.02 -13.57 -18.10
N LYS A 107 8.87 -12.32 -18.58
CA LYS A 107 8.58 -12.08 -20.01
C LYS A 107 9.22 -10.86 -20.68
N ALA A 108 10.13 -10.14 -20.03
CA ALA A 108 10.71 -8.93 -20.64
C ALA A 108 12.23 -8.88 -20.48
N ASP A 109 12.92 -9.87 -21.03
CA ASP A 109 14.13 -9.52 -21.76
C ASP A 109 13.71 -8.67 -22.97
N LYS A 110 14.42 -7.55 -23.15
CA LYS A 110 14.47 -6.74 -24.37
C LYS A 110 13.33 -5.73 -24.57
N TRP A 111 13.41 -4.58 -23.89
CA TRP A 111 13.08 -3.31 -24.54
C TRP A 111 14.10 -2.22 -24.16
N ARG A 112 14.89 -1.85 -25.16
CA ARG A 112 15.81 -0.72 -25.21
C ARG A 112 14.95 0.53 -25.42
N PHE A 113 15.07 1.54 -24.57
CA PHE A 113 14.35 2.81 -24.71
C PHE A 113 14.86 3.59 -25.93
N PRO A 114 13.97 4.23 -26.71
CA PRO A 114 14.30 5.49 -27.36
C PRO A 114 13.53 6.64 -26.69
N GLU A 115 14.27 7.73 -26.45
CA GLU A 115 13.78 9.06 -26.07
C GLU A 115 12.83 9.63 -27.14
N GLY A 116 11.75 10.32 -26.74
CA GLY A 116 10.94 11.15 -27.63
C GLY A 116 9.64 11.69 -26.99
N PRO A 117 9.23 12.96 -27.27
CA PRO A 117 8.45 13.76 -26.33
C PRO A 117 6.94 13.89 -26.64
N GLY A 118 6.19 14.31 -25.61
CA GLY A 118 5.00 15.17 -25.75
C GLY A 118 3.65 14.46 -25.85
N LEU A 119 2.78 14.70 -24.87
CA LEU A 119 1.46 15.32 -25.08
C LEU A 119 0.76 15.53 -23.72
N GLU A 120 0.51 16.80 -23.41
CA GLU A 120 -0.34 17.25 -22.32
C GLU A 120 -1.83 16.96 -22.57
N SER A 121 -2.58 17.09 -21.47
CA SER A 121 -4.01 17.40 -21.39
C SER A 121 -4.99 16.23 -21.49
N LEU A 122 -5.47 15.80 -20.32
CA LEU A 122 -6.89 15.77 -19.93
C LEU A 122 -7.00 14.91 -18.67
N LEU A 123 -7.09 15.57 -17.51
CA LEU A 123 -8.03 15.28 -16.41
C LEU A 123 -7.61 16.13 -15.20
N GLY A 124 -8.54 16.97 -14.77
CA GLY A 124 -8.35 18.01 -13.76
C GLY A 124 -7.80 17.50 -12.43
N GLY A 125 -7.02 18.39 -11.81
CA GLY A 125 -6.20 18.14 -10.64
C GLY A 125 -6.92 17.40 -9.52
N LEU A 126 -6.30 16.29 -9.12
CA LEU A 126 -6.41 15.76 -7.78
C LEU A 126 -5.34 16.44 -6.91
N PRO A 127 -5.67 16.81 -5.65
CA PRO A 127 -4.73 17.52 -4.80
C PRO A 127 -3.52 16.63 -4.51
N VAL A 128 -2.35 17.24 -4.72
CA VAL A 128 -1.02 16.72 -4.40
C VAL A 128 -1.01 16.26 -2.93
N PRO A 129 -0.77 14.98 -2.62
CA PRO A 129 -0.49 14.63 -1.24
C PRO A 129 0.93 15.12 -0.90
N ASN A 130 1.04 15.80 0.25
CA ASN A 130 2.27 16.38 0.82
C ASN A 130 3.53 15.54 0.59
N LEU A 131 4.69 16.21 0.47
CA LEU A 131 6.03 15.64 0.26
C LEU A 131 6.36 14.41 1.14
N LEU A 132 5.75 14.30 2.32
CA LEU A 132 5.87 13.14 3.22
C LEU A 132 5.33 11.82 2.62
N THR A 133 4.41 11.88 1.64
CA THR A 133 3.87 10.69 0.97
C THR A 133 4.65 10.28 -0.28
N ARG A 134 5.64 11.06 -0.74
CA ARG A 134 6.52 10.66 -1.86
C ARG A 134 7.49 9.56 -1.46
N ASN A 135 7.91 9.51 -0.19
CA ASN A 135 8.93 8.58 0.28
C ASN A 135 8.40 7.25 0.82
N VAL A 136 7.08 7.09 0.96
CA VAL A 136 6.48 5.90 1.60
C VAL A 136 6.09 4.81 0.58
N ALA A 137 5.96 5.15 -0.70
CA ALA A 137 5.49 4.23 -1.76
C ALA A 137 6.64 3.53 -2.52
N ARG A 138 7.69 3.08 -1.81
CA ARG A 138 8.83 2.36 -2.44
C ARG A 138 8.74 0.83 -2.40
N HIS A 139 7.66 0.27 -1.85
CA HIS A 139 7.58 -1.16 -1.64
C HIS A 139 6.14 -1.63 -1.80
N VAL A 140 5.93 -2.62 -2.67
CA VAL A 140 4.70 -3.42 -2.91
C VAL A 140 3.82 -3.00 -4.12
N CYS A 141 4.35 -3.16 -5.34
CA CYS A 141 3.56 -3.38 -6.55
C CYS A 141 3.75 -4.84 -7.01
N ALA A 142 2.76 -5.69 -6.78
CA ALA A 142 2.71 -7.04 -7.35
C ALA A 142 1.25 -7.39 -7.72
N ASP A 143 1.05 -7.84 -8.96
CA ASP A 143 -0.22 -8.39 -9.49
C ASP A 143 -0.35 -9.90 -9.26
#